data_AF-A0A453I5B6-F1
#
_entry.id   AF-A0A453I5B6-F1
#
_cell.length_a   1.000
_cell.length_b   1.000
_cell.length_c   1.000
_cell.angle_alpha   90.00
_cell.angle_beta   90.00
_cell.angle_gamma   90.00
#
_symmetry.space_group_name_H-M   'P 1'
#
loop_
_entity.id
_entity.type
_entity.pdbx_description
1 polymer ?
#
loop_
_entity_poly.entity_id
_entity_poly.type
_entity_poly.pdbx_seq_one_letter_code
_entity_poly.pdbx_strand_id
1 'polypeptide(L)'
;DGGGGMRWESTRKKRVVLRVGYVGSEYRGLQKQRDLSADSTIESVLESAIFKAGGILESNYGKLQKVGWERSSRTDKGVHSLATMISLKMEIPDRAWEKDPDGIALANFINSNLPDNIKVFSILPAQRSFDVRRECLYREYFYLLPAEIIGIKSSCSSGEVEEHLIEFNNILKGFEVNF
;
A
#
# COMPACT_ATOMS: atom_id res chain seq x y z
N ASP A 1 -10.63 -15.72 24.31
CA ASP A 1 -11.85 -14.90 24.40
C ASP A 1 -11.66 -13.54 23.75
N GLY A 2 -12.44 -13.22 22.71
CA GLY A 2 -12.87 -11.82 22.46
C GLY A 2 -12.30 -10.99 21.30
N GLY A 3 -11.35 -11.45 20.49
CA GLY A 3 -10.67 -10.60 19.48
C GLY A 3 -11.21 -10.66 18.05
N GLY A 4 -12.51 -10.85 17.84
CA GLY A 4 -13.08 -10.97 16.49
C GLY A 4 -13.06 -9.62 15.77
N GLY A 5 -12.10 -9.39 14.87
CA GLY A 5 -12.10 -8.23 13.99
C GLY A 5 -13.44 -8.08 13.25
N MET A 6 -13.79 -6.86 12.86
CA MET A 6 -15.09 -6.58 12.27
C MET A 6 -15.23 -7.32 10.94
N ARG A 7 -16.42 -7.88 10.69
CA ARG A 7 -16.78 -8.57 9.44
C ARG A 7 -18.12 -8.06 8.92
N TRP A 8 -18.21 -7.77 7.63
CA TRP A 8 -19.46 -7.40 6.96
C TRP A 8 -20.12 -8.60 6.27
N GLU A 9 -21.41 -8.48 6.03
CA GLU A 9 -22.16 -9.39 5.17
C GLU A 9 -22.13 -8.91 3.72
N SER A 10 -21.68 -9.77 2.82
CA SER A 10 -21.51 -9.44 1.40
C SER A 10 -22.76 -9.79 0.60
N THR A 11 -23.19 -8.89 -0.28
CA THR A 11 -24.39 -9.06 -1.11
C THR A 11 -24.08 -9.09 -2.61
N ARG A 12 -22.95 -8.51 -3.03
CA ARG A 12 -22.53 -8.47 -4.44
C ARG A 12 -21.03 -8.38 -4.57
N LYS A 13 -20.53 -8.70 -5.77
CA LYS A 13 -19.12 -8.55 -6.14
C LYS A 13 -18.89 -7.31 -6.99
N LYS A 14 -17.92 -6.48 -6.65
CA LYS A 14 -17.58 -5.27 -7.41
C LYS A 14 -16.07 -5.08 -7.55
N ARG A 15 -15.64 -4.51 -8.68
CA ARG A 15 -14.27 -4.00 -8.81
C ARG A 15 -14.14 -2.78 -7.89
N VAL A 16 -13.12 -2.80 -7.04
CA VAL A 16 -12.80 -1.70 -6.13
C VAL A 16 -11.31 -1.38 -6.21
N VAL A 17 -10.96 -0.18 -5.76
CA VAL A 17 -9.59 0.28 -5.58
C VAL A 17 -9.42 0.73 -4.14
N LEU A 18 -8.35 0.25 -3.50
CA LEU A 18 -7.95 0.56 -2.14
C LEU A 18 -6.74 1.47 -2.19
N ARG A 19 -6.74 2.54 -1.38
CA ARG A 19 -5.52 3.29 -1.08
C ARG A 19 -4.90 2.76 0.20
N VAL A 20 -3.66 2.30 0.13
CA VAL A 20 -2.97 1.63 1.24
C VAL A 20 -1.67 2.35 1.59
N GLY A 21 -1.43 2.54 2.88
CA GLY A 21 -0.14 2.93 3.45
C GLY A 21 0.41 1.85 4.37
N TYR A 22 1.73 1.74 4.46
CA TYR A 22 2.39 0.77 5.31
C TYR A 22 3.83 1.15 5.67
N VAL A 23 4.26 0.68 6.83
CA VAL A 23 5.67 0.66 7.25
C VAL A 23 6.27 -0.68 6.82
N GLY A 24 7.18 -0.64 5.84
CA GLY A 24 7.70 -1.84 5.18
C GLY A 24 8.80 -2.60 5.92
N SER A 25 9.32 -2.08 7.04
CA SER A 25 10.53 -2.58 7.73
C SER A 25 10.52 -4.09 7.96
N GLU A 26 9.40 -4.62 8.45
CA GLU A 26 9.26 -6.04 8.83
C GLU A 26 8.81 -6.93 7.67
N TYR A 27 8.63 -6.38 6.47
CA TYR A 27 8.06 -7.08 5.33
C TYR A 27 9.08 -7.31 4.23
N ARG A 28 8.95 -8.47 3.57
CA ARG A 28 9.75 -8.89 2.40
C ARG A 28 9.22 -8.27 1.10
N GLY A 29 8.78 -7.01 1.17
CA GLY A 29 8.21 -6.23 0.08
C GLY A 29 6.69 -6.35 -0.03
N LEU A 30 6.13 -5.68 -1.04
CA LEU A 30 4.68 -5.67 -1.27
C LEU A 30 4.17 -7.06 -1.68
N GLN A 31 4.85 -7.69 -2.64
CA GLN A 31 4.27 -8.78 -3.42
C GLN A 31 4.19 -10.09 -2.65
N LYS A 32 2.99 -10.70 -2.64
CA LYS A 32 2.81 -12.06 -2.12
C LYS A 32 3.70 -13.05 -2.85
N GLN A 33 4.42 -13.85 -2.08
CA GLN A 33 5.29 -14.94 -2.55
C GLN A 33 4.78 -16.27 -1.99
N ARG A 34 4.89 -17.37 -2.76
CA ARG A 34 4.32 -18.67 -2.38
C ARG A 34 5.09 -19.37 -1.27
N ASP A 35 6.41 -19.15 -1.21
CA ASP A 35 7.32 -19.88 -0.33
C ASP A 35 7.58 -19.15 1.00
N LEU A 36 6.85 -18.07 1.26
CA LEU A 36 6.96 -17.27 2.49
C LEU A 36 5.73 -17.48 3.39
N SER A 37 5.88 -17.18 4.67
CA SER A 37 4.75 -17.20 5.60
C SER A 37 3.69 -16.16 5.22
N ALA A 38 2.44 -16.39 5.62
CA ALA A 38 1.30 -15.53 5.31
C ALA A 38 1.44 -14.09 5.83
N ASP A 39 2.37 -13.83 6.75
CA ASP A 39 2.59 -12.50 7.32
C ASP A 39 3.87 -11.82 6.80
N SER A 40 4.56 -12.45 5.84
CA SER A 40 5.86 -11.98 5.36
C SER A 40 5.79 -10.81 4.37
N THR A 41 4.64 -10.54 3.77
CA THR A 41 4.49 -9.54 2.68
C THR A 41 3.21 -8.74 2.88
N ILE A 42 3.22 -7.48 2.45
CA ILE A 42 2.07 -6.57 2.62
C ILE A 42 0.80 -7.17 2.02
N GLU A 43 0.87 -7.75 0.82
CA GLU A 43 -0.31 -8.35 0.19
C GLU A 43 -0.86 -9.58 0.89
N SER A 44 0.00 -10.39 1.51
CA SER A 44 -0.49 -11.57 2.22
C SER A 44 -1.26 -11.16 3.47
N VAL A 45 -0.78 -10.12 4.17
CA VAL A 45 -1.47 -9.52 5.32
C VAL A 45 -2.77 -8.84 4.87
N LEU A 46 -2.74 -8.04 3.80
CA LEU A 46 -3.94 -7.41 3.24
C LEU A 46 -4.98 -8.44 2.78
N GLU A 47 -4.58 -9.50 2.07
CA GLU A 47 -5.48 -10.56 1.63
C GLU A 47 -6.16 -11.22 2.84
N SER A 48 -5.40 -11.53 3.89
CA SER A 48 -5.93 -12.10 5.12
C SER A 48 -6.94 -11.16 5.79
N ALA A 49 -6.62 -9.87 5.91
CA ALA A 49 -7.50 -8.89 6.52
C ALA A 49 -8.78 -8.66 5.71
N ILE A 50 -8.69 -8.56 4.39
CA ILE A 50 -9.85 -8.43 3.50
C ILE A 50 -10.74 -9.68 3.61
N PHE A 51 -10.15 -10.87 3.64
CA PHE A 51 -10.87 -12.12 3.81
C PHE A 51 -11.62 -12.18 5.14
N LYS A 52 -10.94 -11.89 6.25
CA LYS A 52 -11.53 -11.83 7.59
C LYS A 52 -12.68 -10.81 7.66
N ALA A 53 -12.50 -9.66 7.02
CA ALA A 53 -13.51 -8.61 6.98
C ALA A 53 -14.74 -8.95 6.10
N GLY A 54 -14.66 -9.97 5.25
CA GLY A 54 -15.79 -10.44 4.42
C GLY A 54 -15.66 -10.10 2.93
N GLY A 55 -14.54 -9.51 2.50
CA GLY A 55 -14.31 -9.05 1.13
C GLY A 55 -13.83 -10.11 0.15
N ILE A 56 -13.47 -11.30 0.63
CA ILE A 56 -13.06 -12.45 -0.19
C ILE A 56 -13.84 -13.68 0.28
N LEU A 57 -14.41 -14.43 -0.65
CA LEU A 57 -15.02 -15.73 -0.35
C LEU A 57 -13.95 -16.79 -0.06
N GLU A 58 -14.28 -17.76 0.78
CA GLU A 58 -13.43 -18.93 1.09
C GLU A 58 -12.88 -19.61 -0.18
N SER A 59 -13.74 -19.80 -1.20
CA SER A 59 -13.38 -20.44 -2.47
C SER A 59 -12.32 -19.69 -3.30
N ASN A 60 -12.10 -18.41 -2.98
CA ASN A 60 -11.16 -17.49 -3.62
C ASN A 60 -9.95 -17.15 -2.74
N TYR A 61 -10.00 -17.44 -1.43
CA TYR A 61 -8.91 -17.11 -0.51
C TYR A 61 -7.63 -17.87 -0.86
N GLY A 62 -6.48 -17.20 -0.73
CA GLY A 62 -5.17 -17.68 -1.12
C GLY A 62 -4.91 -17.65 -2.64
N LYS A 63 -5.88 -17.22 -3.44
CA LYS A 63 -5.86 -17.27 -4.92
C LYS A 63 -6.13 -15.90 -5.51
N LEU A 64 -5.17 -14.98 -5.34
CA LEU A 64 -5.23 -13.59 -5.82
C LEU A 64 -5.70 -13.43 -7.28
N GLN A 65 -5.34 -14.38 -8.15
CA GLN A 65 -5.79 -14.43 -9.55
C GLN A 65 -7.31 -14.56 -9.71
N LYS A 66 -8.01 -15.25 -8.79
CA LYS A 66 -9.47 -15.43 -8.85
C LYS A 66 -10.23 -14.14 -8.52
N VAL A 67 -9.62 -13.22 -7.80
CA VAL A 67 -10.19 -11.91 -7.48
C VAL A 67 -9.65 -10.81 -8.40
N GLY A 68 -8.79 -11.14 -9.37
CA GLY A 68 -8.20 -10.15 -10.28
C GLY A 68 -7.44 -9.06 -9.52
N TRP A 69 -6.58 -9.49 -8.59
CA TRP A 69 -5.76 -8.63 -7.74
C TRP A 69 -4.63 -7.96 -8.53
N GLU A 70 -4.54 -6.63 -8.44
CA GLU A 70 -3.58 -5.79 -9.15
C GLU A 70 -3.05 -4.67 -8.22
N ARG A 71 -1.93 -4.02 -8.61
CA ARG A 71 -1.25 -2.98 -7.84
C ARG A 71 -0.74 -1.85 -8.73
N SER A 72 -0.65 -0.63 -8.22
CA SER A 72 -0.03 0.49 -8.94
C SER A 72 1.48 0.35 -9.09
N SER A 73 2.16 -0.18 -8.07
CA SER A 73 3.62 -0.36 -8.01
C SER A 73 3.98 -1.59 -7.19
N ARG A 74 5.23 -2.06 -7.33
CA ARG A 74 5.86 -3.00 -6.42
C ARG A 74 6.84 -2.23 -5.54
N THR A 75 7.00 -2.67 -4.30
CA THR A 75 8.03 -2.17 -3.39
C THR A 75 8.88 -3.34 -2.91
N ASP A 76 10.18 -3.10 -2.81
CA ASP A 76 11.14 -4.08 -2.34
C ASP A 76 11.11 -4.22 -0.82
N LYS A 77 11.85 -5.20 -0.29
CA LYS A 77 11.98 -5.45 1.16
C LYS A 77 12.35 -4.16 1.90
N GLY A 78 11.63 -3.86 2.98
CA GLY A 78 11.91 -2.71 3.84
C GLY A 78 11.36 -1.38 3.34
N VAL A 79 10.88 -1.27 2.08
CA VAL A 79 10.39 0.00 1.52
C VAL A 79 9.00 0.34 2.09
N HIS A 80 8.85 1.58 2.56
CA HIS A 80 7.59 2.13 3.07
C HIS A 80 6.72 2.70 1.93
N SER A 81 5.42 2.88 2.19
CA SER A 81 4.54 3.55 1.24
C SER A 81 3.40 4.30 1.93
N LEU A 82 3.02 5.46 1.39
CA LEU A 82 1.86 6.25 1.86
C LEU A 82 0.64 6.11 0.94
N ALA A 83 0.81 5.56 -0.27
CA ALA A 83 -0.24 5.56 -1.30
C ALA A 83 -0.06 4.45 -2.35
N THR A 84 0.21 3.22 -1.90
CA THR A 84 0.10 2.06 -2.81
C THR A 84 -1.38 1.83 -3.13
N MET A 85 -1.72 1.74 -4.41
CA MET A 85 -3.10 1.47 -4.84
C MET A 85 -3.23 -0.01 -5.17
N ILE A 86 -4.25 -0.67 -4.61
CA ILE A 86 -4.56 -2.09 -4.87
C ILE A 86 -5.94 -2.17 -5.50
N SER A 87 -6.08 -2.95 -6.57
CA SER A 87 -7.37 -3.20 -7.24
C SER A 87 -7.74 -4.67 -7.17
N LEU A 88 -9.00 -4.97 -6.88
CA LEU A 88 -9.53 -6.34 -6.87
C LEU A 88 -11.05 -6.36 -7.07
N LYS A 89 -11.58 -7.54 -7.40
CA LYS A 89 -13.01 -7.83 -7.35
C LYS A 89 -13.35 -8.31 -5.94
N MET A 90 -13.87 -7.40 -5.13
CA MET A 90 -14.19 -7.61 -3.72
C MET A 90 -15.68 -7.91 -3.54
N GLU A 91 -15.99 -8.79 -2.60
CA GLU A 91 -17.34 -8.97 -2.09
C GLU A 91 -17.68 -7.76 -1.17
N ILE A 92 -18.82 -7.11 -1.40
CA ILE A 92 -19.18 -5.86 -0.73
C ILE A 92 -20.59 -5.95 -0.12
N PRO A 93 -20.87 -5.20 0.97
CA PRO A 93 -22.22 -5.09 1.49
C PRO A 93 -23.11 -4.31 0.52
N ASP A 94 -24.43 -4.40 0.73
CA ASP A 94 -25.36 -3.59 -0.02
C ASP A 94 -25.16 -2.11 0.30
N ARG A 95 -25.37 -1.24 -0.71
CA ARG A 95 -25.30 0.23 -0.54
C ARG A 95 -24.02 0.77 0.12
N ALA A 96 -22.90 0.04 -0.01
CA ALA A 96 -21.63 0.33 0.68
C ALA A 96 -21.12 1.78 0.60
N TRP A 97 -21.50 2.54 -0.43
CA TRP A 97 -21.06 3.92 -0.65
C TRP A 97 -22.19 4.96 -0.59
N GLU A 98 -23.45 4.59 -0.32
CA GLU A 98 -24.56 5.57 -0.33
C GLU A 98 -24.44 6.62 0.78
N LYS A 99 -23.97 6.21 1.96
CA LYS A 99 -23.71 7.10 3.12
C LYS A 99 -22.23 7.22 3.46
N ASP A 100 -21.37 6.68 2.60
CA ASP A 100 -19.92 6.63 2.77
C ASP A 100 -19.24 6.79 1.40
N PRO A 101 -19.35 7.98 0.77
CA PRO A 101 -18.85 8.21 -0.58
C PRO A 101 -17.33 8.00 -0.70
N ASP A 102 -16.61 8.16 0.42
CA ASP A 102 -15.15 7.97 0.49
C ASP A 102 -14.75 6.51 0.83
N GLY A 103 -15.72 5.64 1.15
CA GLY A 103 -15.46 4.23 1.45
C GLY A 103 -14.63 3.98 2.70
N ILE A 104 -14.76 4.85 3.70
CA ILE A 104 -14.02 4.83 4.97
C ILE A 104 -14.53 3.71 5.88
N ALA A 105 -15.84 3.45 5.90
CA ALA A 105 -16.41 2.38 6.72
C ALA A 105 -15.84 1.03 6.31
N LEU A 106 -15.84 0.70 5.02
CA LEU A 106 -15.23 -0.54 4.53
C LEU A 106 -13.74 -0.63 4.85
N ALA A 107 -13.00 0.49 4.70
CA ALA A 107 -11.60 0.55 5.07
C ALA A 107 -11.41 0.23 6.57
N ASN A 108 -12.26 0.74 7.44
CA ASN A 108 -12.21 0.49 8.88
C ASN A 108 -12.49 -0.98 9.25
N PHE A 109 -13.42 -1.64 8.56
CA PHE A 109 -13.62 -3.08 8.75
C PHE A 109 -12.34 -3.87 8.44
N ILE A 110 -11.66 -3.56 7.32
CA ILE A 110 -10.38 -4.19 6.99
C ILE A 110 -9.31 -3.82 8.02
N ASN A 111 -9.20 -2.54 8.39
CA ASN A 111 -8.21 -2.04 9.36
C ASN A 111 -8.35 -2.72 10.72
N SER A 112 -9.57 -3.06 11.16
CA SER A 112 -9.78 -3.81 12.41
C SER A 112 -9.19 -5.24 12.40
N ASN A 113 -8.80 -5.72 11.22
CA ASN A 113 -8.15 -7.01 11.00
C ASN A 113 -6.67 -6.85 10.55
N LEU A 114 -6.16 -5.62 10.49
CA LEU A 114 -4.78 -5.30 10.13
C LEU A 114 -3.92 -4.98 11.37
N PRO A 115 -2.60 -5.21 11.31
CA PRO A 115 -1.67 -4.63 12.27
C PRO A 115 -1.56 -3.11 12.10
N ASP A 116 -1.15 -2.39 13.15
CA ASP A 116 -1.07 -0.92 13.18
C ASP A 116 -0.13 -0.31 12.12
N ASN A 117 0.78 -1.11 11.58
CA ASN A 117 1.77 -0.69 10.58
C ASN A 117 1.29 -0.83 9.12
N ILE A 118 0.04 -1.27 8.89
CA ILE A 118 -0.61 -1.28 7.58
C ILE A 118 -1.99 -0.65 7.72
N LYS A 119 -2.34 0.28 6.82
CA LYS A 119 -3.61 0.98 6.85
C LYS A 119 -4.22 1.11 5.46
N VAL A 120 -5.48 0.72 5.34
CA VAL A 120 -6.35 1.09 4.22
C VAL A 120 -6.98 2.43 4.56
N PHE A 121 -6.76 3.44 3.70
CA PHE A 121 -7.32 4.77 3.91
C PHE A 121 -8.74 4.90 3.36
N SER A 122 -9.01 4.29 2.21
CA SER A 122 -10.31 4.36 1.52
C SER A 122 -10.47 3.20 0.55
N ILE A 123 -11.73 2.87 0.24
CA ILE A 123 -12.09 1.85 -0.76
C ILE A 123 -13.17 2.38 -1.68
N LEU A 124 -12.86 2.59 -2.95
CA LEU A 124 -13.79 3.17 -3.91
C LEU A 124 -14.16 2.17 -5.01
N PRO A 125 -15.39 2.23 -5.56
CA PRO A 125 -15.76 1.40 -6.70
C PRO A 125 -15.01 1.85 -7.95
N ALA A 126 -14.62 0.89 -8.79
CA ALA A 126 -13.97 1.16 -10.06
C ALA A 126 -14.70 0.50 -11.23
N GLN A 127 -14.40 0.96 -12.44
CA GLN A 127 -14.89 0.34 -13.67
C GLN A 127 -14.35 -1.09 -13.80
N ARG A 128 -15.09 -1.97 -14.48
CA ARG A 128 -14.69 -3.39 -14.63
C ARG A 128 -13.32 -3.54 -15.30
N SER A 129 -13.02 -2.68 -16.27
CA SER A 129 -11.79 -2.62 -17.07
C SER A 129 -10.64 -1.83 -16.42
N PHE A 130 -10.85 -1.22 -15.24
CA PHE A 130 -9.81 -0.43 -14.59
C PHE A 130 -8.59 -1.29 -14.24
N ASP A 131 -7.42 -0.88 -14.73
CA ASP A 131 -6.10 -1.46 -14.45
C ASP A 131 -5.28 -0.46 -13.66
N VAL A 132 -5.14 -0.69 -12.36
CA VAL A 132 -4.48 0.24 -11.42
C VAL A 132 -3.01 0.52 -11.77
N ARG A 133 -2.35 -0.37 -12.53
CA ARG A 133 -0.97 -0.17 -12.97
C ARG A 133 -0.89 0.75 -14.18
N ARG A 134 -1.77 0.54 -15.16
CA ARG A 134 -1.79 1.29 -16.43
C ARG A 134 -2.41 2.68 -16.28
N GLU A 135 -3.40 2.80 -15.40
CA GLU A 135 -4.08 4.08 -15.10
C GLU A 135 -3.23 5.00 -14.20
N CYS A 136 -2.10 4.51 -13.67
CA CYS A 136 -1.18 5.28 -12.84
C CYS A 136 -0.28 6.15 -13.71
N LEU A 137 -0.50 7.47 -13.69
CA LEU A 137 0.21 8.46 -14.50
C LEU A 137 1.68 8.64 -14.08
N TYR A 138 1.93 8.83 -12.79
CA TYR A 138 3.29 8.95 -12.23
C TYR A 138 3.36 8.29 -10.86
N ARG A 139 4.59 8.04 -10.39
CA ARG A 139 4.88 7.58 -9.03
C ARG A 139 5.91 8.52 -8.44
N GLU A 140 5.69 8.93 -7.20
CA GLU A 140 6.61 9.78 -6.45
C GLU A 140 7.25 8.96 -5.33
N TYR A 141 8.57 9.12 -5.15
CA TYR A 141 9.34 8.44 -4.12
C TYR A 141 10.16 9.48 -3.35
N PHE A 142 10.12 9.37 -2.03
CA PHE A 142 10.94 10.16 -1.12
C PHE A 142 12.02 9.26 -0.51
N TYR A 143 13.28 9.69 -0.60
CA TYR A 143 14.40 9.06 0.08
C TYR A 143 14.83 9.95 1.24
N LEU A 144 14.79 9.40 2.45
CA LEU A 144 15.29 10.06 3.65
C LEU A 144 16.68 9.50 3.95
N LEU A 145 17.67 10.39 3.99
CA LEU A 145 19.07 10.05 4.25
C LEU A 145 19.54 10.80 5.51
N PRO A 146 20.20 10.12 6.45
CA PRO A 146 20.95 10.79 7.51
C PRO A 146 21.95 11.79 6.93
N ALA A 147 21.89 13.05 7.37
CA ALA A 147 22.72 14.14 6.84
C ALA A 147 24.22 13.85 6.98
N GLU A 148 24.61 13.11 8.03
CA GLU A 148 26.00 12.70 8.27
C GLU A 148 26.60 11.86 7.14
N ILE A 149 25.78 11.14 6.37
CA ILE A 149 26.24 10.33 5.22
C ILE A 149 26.79 11.21 4.10
N ILE A 150 26.32 12.46 4.01
CA ILE A 150 26.81 13.46 3.05
C ILE A 150 27.73 14.49 3.71
N GLY A 151 28.31 14.16 4.87
CA GLY A 151 29.30 14.99 5.56
C GLY A 151 28.73 16.07 6.46
N ILE A 152 27.41 16.28 6.47
CA ILE A 152 26.76 17.29 7.32
C ILE A 152 26.72 16.80 8.76
N LYS A 153 27.50 17.45 9.63
CA LYS A 153 27.58 17.16 11.06
C LYS A 153 26.93 18.27 11.87
N SER A 154 26.60 17.99 13.12
CA SER A 154 26.01 18.96 14.05
C SER A 154 26.87 20.21 14.30
N SER A 155 28.17 20.13 14.05
CA SER A 155 29.12 21.24 14.21
C SER A 155 29.28 22.12 12.96
N CYS A 156 28.69 21.74 11.82
CA CYS A 156 28.81 22.51 10.58
C CYS A 156 28.10 23.87 10.71
N SER A 157 28.75 24.92 10.22
CA SER A 157 28.15 26.21 9.97
C SER A 157 27.13 26.12 8.82
N SER A 158 26.24 27.11 8.70
CA SER A 158 25.28 27.16 7.58
C SER A 158 25.95 27.19 6.21
N GLY A 159 27.16 27.78 6.10
CA GLY A 159 27.93 27.78 4.86
C GLY A 159 28.44 26.39 4.47
N GLU A 160 29.00 25.64 5.43
CA GLU A 160 29.46 24.26 5.21
C GLU A 160 28.29 23.32 4.87
N VAL A 161 27.12 23.51 5.49
CA VAL A 161 25.90 22.76 5.13
C VAL A 161 25.51 23.01 3.68
N GLU A 162 25.49 24.27 3.25
CA GLU A 162 25.15 24.64 1.86
C GLU A 162 26.15 24.02 0.87
N GLU A 163 27.46 24.06 1.18
CA GLU A 163 28.50 23.44 0.36
C GLU A 163 28.30 21.93 0.19
N HIS A 164 28.03 21.20 1.28
CA HIS A 164 27.73 19.76 1.23
C HIS A 164 26.48 19.45 0.40
N LEU A 165 25.42 20.25 0.53
CA LEU A 165 24.20 20.08 -0.26
C LEU A 165 24.44 20.35 -1.75
N ILE A 166 25.21 21.39 -2.10
CA ILE A 166 25.57 21.71 -3.48
C ILE A 166 26.40 20.57 -4.08
N GLU A 167 27.41 20.08 -3.37
CA GLU A 167 28.25 18.96 -3.80
C GLU A 167 27.39 17.72 -4.07
N PHE A 168 26.55 17.32 -3.10
CA PHE A 168 25.68 16.16 -3.24
C PHE A 168 24.72 16.31 -4.43
N ASN A 169 24.07 17.47 -4.58
CA ASN A 169 23.17 17.74 -5.70
C ASN A 169 23.91 17.71 -7.05
N ASN A 170 25.14 18.19 -7.13
CA ASN A 170 25.94 18.13 -8.35
C ASN A 170 26.31 16.69 -8.72
N ILE A 171 26.59 15.83 -7.73
CA ILE A 171 26.78 14.39 -7.98
C ILE A 171 25.49 13.77 -8.52
N LEU A 172 24.33 14.06 -7.91
CA LEU A 172 23.04 13.52 -8.33
C LEU A 172 22.65 13.95 -9.76
N LYS A 173 22.97 15.18 -10.16
CA LYS A 173 22.75 15.66 -11.54
C LYS A 173 23.46 14.81 -12.59
N GLY A 174 24.56 14.14 -12.23
CA GLY A 174 25.24 13.19 -13.13
C GLY A 174 24.40 11.97 -13.51
N PHE A 175 23.31 11.69 -12.78
CA PHE A 175 22.38 10.59 -13.02
C PHE A 175 21.03 11.04 -13.60
N GLU A 176 20.83 12.34 -13.79
CA GLU A 176 19.64 12.87 -14.45
C GLU A 176 19.70 12.51 -15.94
N VAL A 177 18.70 11.76 -16.41
CA VAL A 177 18.53 11.45 -17.84
C VAL A 177 17.55 12.45 -18.41
N ASN A 178 17.94 13.20 -19.44
CA ASN A 178 17.00 14.01 -20.20
C ASN A 178 16.06 13.07 -20.97
N PHE A 179 14.78 13.07 -20.60
CA PHE A 179 13.72 12.37 -21.32
C PHE A 179 13.10 13.26 -22.39
#